data_AF-A0A0K8J5A3-F1
#
_entry.id   AF-A0A0K8J5A3-F1
#
_cell.length_a   1.000
_cell.length_b   1.000
_cell.length_c   1.000
_cell.angle_alpha   90.00
_cell.angle_beta   90.00
_cell.angle_gamma   90.00
#
_symmetry.space_group_name_H-M   'P 1'
#
loop_
_entity.id
_entity.type
_entity.pdbx_description
1 polymer ?
#
loop_
_entity_poly.entity_id
_entity_poly.type
_entity_poly.pdbx_seq_one_letter_code
_entity_poly.pdbx_strand_id
1 'polypeptide(L)'
;MKGKASIAIILFLIVIMTSFFIIRSNASKRIKNNEIQGEELVIYSAHPIELLRPLIQEFESRTGIWVRVKSGGTGELINQIESEQDEPVADILWGGSLSTLKPQMYLFEEYISKNQEFIFDEFKNDEGMLTRFSDVPSVLMINTDLIGDIIINGYQDLLNLNLKGSIAYCSPSISSSAYEHLINMLYAMGKGNPQEG
;
A
#
# COMPACT_ATOMS: atom_id res chain seq x y z
N MET A 1 -37.90 34.66 -48.36
CA MET A 1 -36.72 34.78 -47.47
C MET A 1 -36.53 33.63 -46.47
N LYS A 2 -37.53 32.78 -46.17
CA LYS A 2 -37.40 31.71 -45.15
C LYS A 2 -36.50 30.53 -45.55
N GLY A 3 -36.39 30.17 -46.84
CA GLY A 3 -35.60 29.00 -47.27
C GLY A 3 -34.06 29.20 -47.28
N LYS A 4 -33.57 30.43 -47.50
CA LYS A 4 -32.12 30.70 -47.55
C LYS A 4 -31.47 30.68 -46.15
N ALA A 5 -32.21 31.09 -45.12
CA ALA A 5 -31.75 31.06 -43.74
C ALA A 5 -31.59 29.61 -43.22
N SER A 6 -32.51 28.71 -43.57
CA SER A 6 -32.43 27.29 -43.18
C SER A 6 -31.23 26.57 -43.79
N ILE A 7 -30.89 26.86 -45.05
CA ILE A 7 -29.72 26.25 -45.71
C ILE A 7 -28.41 26.75 -45.07
N ALA A 8 -28.32 28.04 -44.73
CA ALA A 8 -27.15 28.60 -44.06
C ALA A 8 -26.92 28.01 -42.66
N ILE A 9 -28.00 27.76 -41.90
CA ILE A 9 -27.92 27.15 -40.56
C ILE A 9 -27.46 25.69 -40.65
N ILE A 10 -27.94 24.93 -41.64
CA ILE A 10 -27.52 23.53 -41.85
C ILE A 10 -26.04 23.46 -42.24
N LEU A 11 -25.58 24.34 -43.14
CA LEU A 11 -24.16 24.42 -43.52
C LEU A 11 -23.26 24.79 -42.32
N PHE A 12 -23.71 25.71 -41.46
CA PHE A 12 -22.96 26.09 -40.27
C PHE A 12 -22.86 24.94 -39.25
N LEU A 13 -23.94 24.17 -39.05
CA LEU A 13 -23.94 22.98 -38.20
C LEU A 13 -23.02 21.87 -38.73
N ILE A 14 -22.98 21.66 -40.06
CA ILE A 14 -22.06 20.69 -40.68
C ILE A 14 -20.61 21.11 -40.46
N VAL A 15 -20.28 22.41 -40.59
CA VAL A 15 -18.92 22.92 -40.33
C VAL A 15 -18.52 22.74 -38.86
N ILE A 16 -19.43 22.95 -37.91
CA ILE A 16 -19.15 22.69 -36.48
C ILE A 16 -18.92 21.21 -36.22
N MET A 17 -19.72 20.32 -36.82
CA MET A 17 -19.56 18.87 -36.65
C MET A 17 -18.27 18.34 -37.28
N THR A 18 -17.87 18.83 -38.46
CA THR A 18 -16.59 18.45 -39.07
C THR A 18 -15.39 19.01 -38.30
N SER A 19 -15.51 20.22 -37.75
CA SER A 19 -14.50 20.82 -36.86
C SER A 19 -14.33 20.01 -35.58
N PHE A 20 -15.43 19.54 -34.96
CA PHE A 20 -15.38 18.66 -33.80
C PHE A 20 -14.75 17.29 -34.13
N PHE A 21 -15.01 16.74 -35.32
CA PHE A 21 -14.41 15.47 -35.74
C PHE A 21 -12.91 15.58 -36.02
N ILE A 22 -12.44 16.69 -36.61
CA ILE A 22 -11.02 16.96 -36.84
C ILE A 22 -10.28 17.22 -35.52
N ILE A 23 -10.90 17.93 -34.56
CA ILE A 23 -10.34 18.13 -33.22
C ILE A 23 -10.27 16.80 -32.45
N ARG A 24 -11.29 15.93 -32.54
CA ARG A 24 -11.29 14.62 -31.88
C ARG A 24 -10.28 13.65 -32.51
N SER A 25 -10.12 13.69 -33.84
CA SER A 25 -9.11 12.92 -34.58
C SER A 25 -7.69 13.36 -34.22
N ASN A 26 -7.42 14.67 -34.14
CA ASN A 26 -6.09 15.19 -33.77
C ASN A 26 -5.79 15.08 -32.26
N ALA A 27 -6.80 15.16 -31.38
CA ALA A 27 -6.62 14.89 -29.95
C ALA A 27 -6.38 13.39 -29.70
N SER A 28 -7.05 12.49 -30.43
CA SER A 28 -6.81 11.05 -30.34
C SER A 28 -5.48 10.60 -30.95
N LYS A 29 -4.88 11.39 -31.85
CA LYS A 29 -3.56 11.11 -32.44
C LYS A 29 -2.38 11.71 -31.66
N ARG A 30 -2.63 12.59 -30.68
CA ARG A 30 -1.59 13.24 -29.85
C ARG A 30 -1.32 12.55 -28.50
N ILE A 31 -2.06 11.50 -28.14
CA ILE A 31 -1.83 10.70 -26.92
C ILE A 31 -1.42 9.27 -27.27
N LYS A 32 -0.52 9.12 -28.25
CA LYS A 32 0.00 7.80 -28.63
C LYS A 32 1.50 7.78 -28.91
N ASN A 33 2.29 8.69 -28.34
CA ASN A 33 3.76 8.65 -28.42
C ASN A 33 4.38 9.57 -27.36
N ASN A 34 4.23 9.19 -26.09
CA ASN A 34 5.36 9.20 -25.17
C ASN A 34 5.31 7.81 -24.53
N GLU A 35 5.70 6.80 -25.30
CA GLU A 35 6.30 5.62 -24.68
C GLU A 35 7.43 6.18 -23.81
N ILE A 36 7.25 6.12 -22.49
CA ILE A 36 8.39 6.29 -21.59
C ILE A 36 9.29 5.12 -21.93
N GLN A 37 10.30 5.38 -22.77
CA GLN A 37 11.24 4.39 -23.28
C GLN A 37 12.30 4.14 -22.20
N GLY A 38 11.85 3.69 -21.02
CA GLY A 38 12.67 3.40 -19.86
C GLY A 38 12.08 2.21 -19.11
N GLU A 39 12.94 1.46 -18.41
CA GLU A 39 12.51 0.37 -17.54
C GLU A 39 11.55 0.93 -16.46
N GLU A 40 10.40 0.28 -16.29
CA GLU A 40 9.41 0.61 -15.25
C GLU A 40 9.50 -0.45 -14.15
N LEU A 41 9.62 -0.01 -12.90
CA LEU A 41 9.55 -0.84 -11.70
C LEU A 41 8.13 -0.72 -11.11
N VAL A 42 7.44 -1.84 -10.98
CA VAL A 42 6.08 -1.91 -10.43
C VAL A 42 6.14 -2.36 -8.97
N ILE A 43 5.72 -1.48 -8.06
CA ILE A 43 5.70 -1.73 -6.62
C ILE A 43 4.26 -1.86 -6.14
N TYR A 44 3.93 -2.98 -5.51
CA TYR A 44 2.73 -3.11 -4.69
C TYR A 44 3.08 -2.69 -3.27
N SER A 45 2.32 -1.77 -2.65
CA SER A 45 2.69 -1.27 -1.32
C SER A 45 1.51 -1.08 -0.38
N ALA A 46 1.70 -1.52 0.87
CA ALA A 46 0.77 -1.31 1.97
C ALA A 46 1.06 -0.03 2.77
N HIS A 47 2.15 0.67 2.44
CA HIS A 47 2.52 1.90 3.12
C HIS A 47 1.75 3.12 2.60
N PRO A 48 1.54 4.16 3.43
CA PRO A 48 1.02 5.45 2.96
C PRO A 48 1.90 6.03 1.85
N ILE A 49 1.28 6.56 0.81
CA ILE A 49 2.00 7.09 -0.38
C ILE A 49 2.92 8.26 -0.02
N GLU A 50 2.59 9.01 1.04
CA GLU A 50 3.39 10.11 1.56
C GLU A 50 4.75 9.65 2.09
N LEU A 51 4.84 8.42 2.61
CA LEU A 51 6.10 7.80 3.03
C LEU A 51 6.95 7.38 1.84
N LEU A 52 6.31 6.83 0.80
CA LEU A 52 6.98 6.27 -0.37
C LEU A 52 7.53 7.35 -1.30
N ARG A 53 6.77 8.43 -1.50
CA ARG A 53 7.04 9.41 -2.56
C ARG A 53 8.47 9.99 -2.52
N PRO A 54 9.01 10.44 -1.39
CA PRO A 54 10.39 10.94 -1.35
C PRO A 54 11.43 9.88 -1.72
N LEU A 55 11.23 8.62 -1.30
CA LEU A 55 12.15 7.51 -1.59
C LEU A 55 12.12 7.14 -3.07
N ILE A 56 10.92 7.11 -3.66
CA ILE A 56 10.72 6.85 -5.09
C ILE A 56 11.37 7.95 -5.92
N GLN A 57 11.13 9.23 -5.59
CA GLN A 57 11.71 10.35 -6.32
C GLN A 57 13.25 10.31 -6.33
N GLU A 58 13.86 9.97 -5.19
CA GLU A 58 15.31 9.83 -5.10
C GLU A 58 15.81 8.63 -5.92
N PHE A 59 15.10 7.50 -5.87
CA PHE A 59 15.43 6.32 -6.68
C PHE A 59 15.36 6.65 -8.18
N GLU A 60 14.24 7.19 -8.66
CA GLU A 60 14.03 7.57 -10.06
C GLU A 60 15.10 8.57 -10.52
N SER A 61 15.41 9.58 -9.70
CA SER A 61 16.43 10.58 -10.03
C SER A 61 17.83 9.99 -10.14
N ARG A 62 18.15 8.95 -9.38
CA ARG A 62 19.49 8.33 -9.34
C ARG A 62 19.68 7.26 -10.40
N THR A 63 18.63 6.52 -10.74
CA THR A 63 18.71 5.35 -11.61
C THR A 63 18.17 5.60 -13.01
N GLY A 64 17.26 6.58 -13.16
CA GLY A 64 16.49 6.80 -14.39
C GLY A 64 15.39 5.77 -14.64
N ILE A 65 15.17 4.84 -13.69
CA ILE A 65 14.10 3.83 -13.73
C ILE A 65 12.83 4.47 -13.14
N TRP A 66 11.72 4.40 -13.86
CA TRP A 66 10.44 4.95 -13.40
C TRP A 66 9.73 3.97 -12.48
N VAL A 67 9.00 4.48 -11.48
CA VAL A 67 8.29 3.62 -10.53
C VAL A 67 6.79 3.83 -10.62
N ARG A 68 6.06 2.73 -10.79
CA ARG A 68 4.60 2.69 -10.67
C ARG A 68 4.19 2.01 -9.38
N VAL A 69 3.38 2.69 -8.57
CA VAL A 69 2.90 2.15 -7.30
C VAL A 69 1.42 1.77 -7.37
N LYS A 70 1.10 0.56 -6.95
CA LYS A 70 -0.27 0.15 -6.59
C LYS A 70 -0.38 0.07 -5.08
N SER A 71 -1.18 0.95 -4.49
CA SER A 71 -1.46 0.94 -3.05
C SER A 71 -2.65 0.04 -2.74
N GLY A 72 -2.60 -0.68 -1.62
CA GLY A 72 -3.70 -1.52 -1.16
C GLY A 72 -3.45 -2.08 0.24
N GLY A 73 -4.42 -2.77 0.82
CA GLY A 73 -4.22 -3.50 2.07
C GLY A 73 -3.29 -4.70 1.87
N THR A 74 -2.47 -5.06 2.87
CA THR A 74 -1.52 -6.18 2.76
C THR A 74 -2.16 -7.46 2.23
N GLY A 75 -3.30 -7.89 2.82
CA GLY A 75 -3.99 -9.11 2.39
C GLY A 75 -4.58 -9.03 0.98
N GLU A 76 -5.07 -7.86 0.58
CA GLU A 76 -5.56 -7.62 -0.78
C GLU A 76 -4.43 -7.75 -1.80
N LEU A 77 -3.27 -7.16 -1.52
CA LEU A 77 -2.10 -7.21 -2.39
C LEU A 77 -1.52 -8.63 -2.49
N ILE A 78 -1.50 -9.39 -1.39
CA ILE A 78 -1.09 -10.80 -1.40
C ILE A 78 -2.02 -11.63 -2.29
N ASN A 79 -3.35 -11.50 -2.11
CA ASN A 79 -4.32 -12.21 -2.94
C ASN A 79 -4.16 -11.85 -4.42
N GLN A 80 -3.86 -10.59 -4.72
CA GLN A 80 -3.58 -10.16 -6.08
C GLN A 80 -2.32 -10.83 -6.64
N ILE A 81 -1.20 -10.81 -5.90
CA ILE A 81 0.06 -11.44 -6.30
C ILE A 81 -0.16 -12.94 -6.56
N GLU A 82 -0.90 -13.61 -5.67
CA GLU A 82 -1.24 -15.03 -5.84
C GLU A 82 -2.06 -15.28 -7.12
N SER A 83 -3.00 -14.39 -7.46
CA SER A 83 -3.78 -14.50 -8.70
C SER A 83 -2.97 -14.19 -9.97
N GLU A 84 -1.87 -13.45 -9.83
CA GLU A 84 -0.99 -13.01 -10.92
C GLU A 84 0.23 -13.94 -11.10
N GLN A 85 0.34 -15.07 -10.37
CA GLN A 85 1.56 -15.90 -10.36
C GLN A 85 2.00 -16.41 -11.74
N ASP A 86 1.06 -16.74 -12.62
CA ASP A 86 1.37 -17.23 -13.97
C ASP A 86 1.88 -16.11 -14.90
N GLU A 87 1.52 -14.85 -14.60
CA GLU A 87 1.95 -13.65 -15.34
C GLU A 87 2.16 -12.47 -14.37
N PRO A 88 3.27 -12.46 -13.60
CA PRO A 88 3.48 -11.48 -12.53
C PRO A 88 3.51 -10.04 -13.07
N VAL A 89 2.73 -9.15 -12.43
CA VAL A 89 2.65 -7.72 -12.80
C VAL A 89 3.50 -6.85 -11.89
N ALA A 90 3.68 -7.25 -10.63
CA ALA A 90 4.48 -6.53 -9.65
C ALA A 90 5.91 -7.09 -9.57
N ASP A 91 6.89 -6.21 -9.45
CA ASP A 91 8.29 -6.60 -9.22
C ASP A 91 8.60 -6.72 -7.72
N ILE A 92 7.98 -5.86 -6.90
CA ILE A 92 8.24 -5.79 -5.45
C ILE A 92 6.92 -5.61 -4.69
N LEU A 93 6.73 -6.43 -3.65
CA LEU A 93 5.81 -6.11 -2.57
C LEU A 93 6.57 -5.36 -1.46
N TRP A 94 6.19 -4.11 -1.21
CA TRP A 94 6.79 -3.27 -0.18
C TRP A 94 5.82 -2.98 0.95
N GLY A 95 5.99 -3.70 2.05
CA GLY A 95 5.23 -3.56 3.29
C GLY A 95 4.56 -4.86 3.67
N GLY A 96 3.65 -4.79 4.63
CA GLY A 96 3.14 -5.98 5.32
C GLY A 96 4.04 -6.38 6.49
N SER A 97 3.47 -7.13 7.44
CA SER A 97 4.22 -7.63 8.59
C SER A 97 4.82 -9.01 8.29
N LEU A 98 5.91 -9.33 8.99
CA LEU A 98 6.57 -10.63 8.85
C LEU A 98 5.62 -11.79 9.19
N SER A 99 4.75 -11.63 10.19
CA SER A 99 3.76 -12.65 10.57
C SER A 99 2.77 -12.95 9.43
N THR A 100 2.43 -11.94 8.63
CA THR A 100 1.50 -12.06 7.50
C THR A 100 2.20 -12.65 6.27
N LEU A 101 3.46 -12.26 6.00
CA LEU A 101 4.18 -12.63 4.79
C LEU A 101 4.93 -13.96 4.89
N LYS A 102 5.38 -14.36 6.09
CA LYS A 102 6.14 -15.61 6.27
C LYS A 102 5.38 -16.86 5.80
N PRO A 103 4.06 -17.01 6.03
CA PRO A 103 3.29 -18.10 5.43
C PRO A 103 3.17 -18.04 3.90
N GLN A 104 3.40 -16.86 3.30
CA GLN A 104 3.20 -16.56 1.89
C GLN A 104 4.52 -16.52 1.10
N MET A 105 5.63 -17.00 1.69
CA MET A 105 6.97 -16.92 1.05
C MET A 105 7.06 -17.62 -0.30
N TYR A 106 6.19 -18.60 -0.57
CA TYR A 106 6.11 -19.29 -1.86
C TYR A 106 5.72 -18.38 -3.04
N LEU A 107 5.25 -17.16 -2.76
CA LEU A 107 4.91 -16.15 -3.77
C LEU A 107 6.12 -15.31 -4.22
N PHE A 108 7.28 -15.44 -3.56
CA PHE A 108 8.40 -14.50 -3.73
C PHE A 108 9.70 -15.22 -4.10
N GLU A 109 10.50 -14.53 -4.91
CA GLU A 109 11.84 -14.98 -5.30
C GLU A 109 12.86 -14.83 -4.16
N GLU A 110 13.87 -15.70 -4.17
CA GLU A 110 14.98 -15.61 -3.21
C GLU A 110 15.90 -14.42 -3.54
N TYR A 111 16.11 -13.54 -2.57
CA TYR A 111 17.00 -12.39 -2.71
C TYR A 111 17.59 -11.95 -1.37
N ILE A 112 18.91 -12.04 -1.26
CA ILE A 112 19.68 -11.47 -0.15
C ILE A 112 20.28 -10.13 -0.59
N SER A 113 19.89 -9.06 0.10
CA SER A 113 20.42 -7.73 -0.16
C SER A 113 21.92 -7.66 0.12
N LYS A 114 22.68 -7.00 -0.77
CA LYS A 114 24.10 -6.68 -0.53
C LYS A 114 24.32 -5.82 0.73
N ASN A 115 23.28 -5.16 1.22
CA ASN A 115 23.32 -4.31 2.41
C ASN A 115 22.96 -5.07 3.70
N GLN A 116 22.79 -6.40 3.65
CA GLN A 116 22.37 -7.21 4.80
C GLN A 116 23.33 -7.09 6.01
N GLU A 117 24.60 -6.79 5.77
CA GLU A 117 25.58 -6.55 6.84
C GLU A 117 25.26 -5.34 7.72
N PHE A 118 24.46 -4.39 7.24
CA PHE A 118 24.04 -3.20 7.99
C PHE A 118 22.75 -3.41 8.78
N ILE A 119 22.10 -4.56 8.65
CA ILE A 119 20.89 -4.91 9.38
C ILE A 119 21.28 -5.57 10.71
N PHE A 120 20.61 -5.20 11.81
CA PHE A 120 20.79 -5.84 13.11
C PHE A 120 20.59 -7.35 12.99
N ASP A 121 21.38 -8.12 13.74
CA ASP A 121 21.43 -9.58 13.60
C ASP A 121 20.04 -10.24 13.75
N GLU A 122 19.20 -9.75 14.66
CA GLU A 122 17.83 -10.23 14.88
C GLU A 122 16.84 -9.94 13.73
N PHE A 123 17.18 -9.05 12.81
CA PHE A 123 16.34 -8.64 11.67
C PHE A 123 16.90 -9.06 10.33
N LYS A 124 17.96 -9.88 10.29
CA LYS A 124 18.50 -10.38 9.04
C LYS A 124 17.45 -11.23 8.29
N ASN A 125 17.52 -11.16 6.96
CA ASN A 125 16.72 -12.04 6.10
C ASN A 125 17.39 -13.40 6.06
N ASP A 126 17.01 -14.26 7.00
CA ASP A 126 17.51 -15.63 7.07
C ASP A 126 16.66 -16.58 6.20
N GLU A 127 15.45 -16.18 5.84
CA GLU A 127 14.55 -16.98 5.01
C GLU A 127 14.85 -16.88 3.52
N GLY A 128 15.53 -15.82 3.05
CA GLY A 128 15.89 -15.64 1.65
C GLY A 128 14.95 -14.72 0.89
N MET A 129 13.63 -14.80 1.10
CA MET A 129 12.64 -14.04 0.31
C MET A 129 12.27 -12.67 0.91
N LEU A 130 12.47 -12.47 2.21
CA LEU A 130 11.85 -11.36 2.95
C LEU A 130 12.89 -10.40 3.53
N THR A 131 13.28 -9.39 2.75
CA THR A 131 14.18 -8.33 3.25
C THR A 131 13.46 -7.42 4.26
N ARG A 132 14.02 -7.26 5.46
CA ARG A 132 13.45 -6.37 6.50
C ARG A 132 13.68 -4.91 6.12
N PHE A 133 12.61 -4.11 6.21
CA PHE A 133 12.64 -2.68 5.88
C PHE A 133 12.54 -1.78 7.12
N SER A 134 11.61 -2.10 8.02
CA SER A 134 11.32 -1.29 9.20
C SER A 134 10.91 -2.17 10.36
N ASP A 135 11.36 -1.83 11.56
CA ASP A 135 10.78 -2.32 12.81
C ASP A 135 9.84 -1.25 13.39
N VAL A 136 8.58 -1.62 13.57
CA VAL A 136 7.52 -0.69 14.00
C VAL A 136 6.86 -1.27 15.25
N PRO A 137 7.20 -0.78 16.45
CA PRO A 137 6.62 -1.28 17.68
C PRO A 137 5.14 -0.93 17.76
N SER A 138 4.32 -1.89 18.20
CA SER A 138 2.92 -1.65 18.53
C SER A 138 2.82 -0.85 19.83
N VAL A 139 1.99 0.20 19.85
CA VAL A 139 1.84 1.10 21.00
C VAL A 139 0.38 1.27 21.41
N LEU A 140 0.15 1.42 22.71
CA LEU A 140 -1.14 1.89 23.23
C LEU A 140 -1.11 3.40 23.30
N MET A 141 -2.00 4.07 22.57
CA MET A 141 -2.17 5.52 22.64
C MET A 141 -3.21 5.88 23.70
N ILE A 142 -2.82 6.71 24.67
CA ILE A 142 -3.64 7.10 25.80
C ILE A 142 -3.96 8.59 25.70
N ASN A 143 -5.25 8.95 25.78
CA ASN A 143 -5.65 10.33 25.90
C ASN A 143 -5.55 10.78 27.37
N THR A 144 -4.50 11.53 27.69
CA THR A 144 -4.20 11.98 29.07
C THR A 144 -5.20 12.97 29.63
N ASP A 145 -5.97 13.66 28.78
CA ASP A 145 -6.99 14.62 29.22
C ASP A 145 -8.28 13.90 29.67
N LEU A 146 -8.51 12.68 29.20
CA LEU A 146 -9.73 11.91 29.47
C LEU A 146 -9.51 10.72 30.43
N ILE A 147 -8.27 10.25 30.58
CA ILE A 147 -7.97 9.02 31.34
C ILE A 147 -8.14 9.17 32.86
N GLY A 148 -8.08 10.41 33.38
CA GLY A 148 -8.12 10.69 34.81
C GLY A 148 -6.94 10.06 35.55
N ASP A 149 -7.20 9.40 36.68
CA ASP A 149 -6.17 8.76 37.51
C ASP A 149 -5.87 7.29 37.11
N ILE A 150 -6.44 6.80 36.01
CA ILE A 150 -6.23 5.42 35.56
C ILE A 150 -4.84 5.29 34.93
N ILE A 151 -4.03 4.35 35.43
CA ILE A 151 -2.71 4.03 34.89
C ILE A 151 -2.81 2.83 33.96
N ILE A 152 -2.23 2.93 32.77
CA ILE A 152 -2.16 1.85 31.77
C ILE A 152 -0.69 1.54 31.50
N ASN A 153 -0.22 0.39 31.98
CA ASN A 153 1.14 -0.13 31.77
C ASN A 153 1.19 -1.26 30.73
N GLY A 154 0.04 -1.80 30.35
CA GLY A 154 -0.05 -2.87 29.36
C GLY A 154 -1.48 -3.31 29.10
N TYR A 155 -1.63 -4.40 28.33
CA TYR A 155 -2.94 -4.90 27.90
C TYR A 155 -3.84 -5.32 29.08
N GLN A 156 -3.27 -5.81 30.19
CA GLN A 156 -4.02 -6.22 31.37
C GLN A 156 -4.85 -5.07 31.98
N ASP A 157 -4.32 -3.84 31.95
CA ASP A 157 -4.97 -2.67 32.52
C ASP A 157 -6.18 -2.21 31.68
N LEU A 158 -6.22 -2.59 30.40
CA LEU A 158 -7.36 -2.32 29.51
C LEU A 158 -8.63 -3.09 29.91
N LEU A 159 -8.53 -4.10 30.77
CA LEU A 159 -9.67 -4.84 31.32
C LEU A 159 -10.36 -4.10 32.48
N ASN A 160 -9.86 -2.93 32.88
CA ASN A 160 -10.52 -2.09 33.87
C ASN A 160 -11.94 -1.70 33.40
N LEU A 161 -12.95 -2.03 34.20
CA LEU A 161 -14.36 -1.78 33.88
C LEU A 161 -14.69 -0.30 33.66
N ASN A 162 -13.90 0.62 34.23
CA ASN A 162 -14.06 2.07 34.02
C ASN A 162 -13.70 2.50 32.59
N LEU A 163 -12.98 1.69 31.82
CA LEU A 163 -12.63 1.96 30.42
C LEU A 163 -13.67 1.42 29.42
N LYS A 164 -14.75 0.78 29.91
CA LYS A 164 -15.76 0.17 29.05
C LYS A 164 -16.41 1.21 28.13
N GLY A 165 -16.26 1.01 26.82
CA GLY A 165 -16.77 1.93 25.79
C GLY A 165 -15.82 3.07 25.43
N SER A 166 -14.64 3.14 26.03
CA SER A 166 -13.64 4.20 25.82
C SER A 166 -12.39 3.73 25.07
N ILE A 167 -12.35 2.47 24.63
CA ILE A 167 -11.23 1.86 23.90
C ILE A 167 -11.62 1.71 22.44
N ALA A 168 -10.75 2.18 21.53
CA ALA A 168 -10.90 2.00 20.09
C ALA A 168 -9.86 1.00 19.57
N TYR A 169 -10.28 0.15 18.64
CA TYR A 169 -9.45 -0.88 18.03
C TYR A 169 -9.93 -1.19 16.60
N CYS A 170 -9.02 -1.39 15.66
CA CYS A 170 -9.39 -1.78 14.28
C CYS A 170 -9.68 -3.28 14.19
N SER A 171 -10.41 -3.72 13.15
CA SER A 171 -10.63 -5.15 12.95
C SER A 171 -9.31 -5.86 12.60
N PRO A 172 -8.89 -6.91 13.34
CA PRO A 172 -7.67 -7.67 13.04
C PRO A 172 -7.79 -8.51 11.76
N SER A 173 -9.01 -8.77 11.27
CA SER A 173 -9.22 -9.46 9.99
C SER A 173 -8.97 -8.59 8.75
N ILE A 174 -8.87 -7.28 8.93
CA ILE A 174 -8.71 -6.30 7.83
C ILE A 174 -7.39 -5.55 7.96
N SER A 175 -6.99 -5.19 9.19
CA SER A 175 -5.80 -4.37 9.45
C SER A 175 -4.64 -5.21 9.99
N SER A 176 -3.49 -5.17 9.32
CA SER A 176 -2.26 -5.82 9.79
C SER A 176 -1.80 -5.29 11.16
N SER A 177 -1.92 -3.99 11.44
CA SER A 177 -1.52 -3.44 12.75
C SER A 177 -2.43 -3.92 13.88
N ALA A 178 -3.72 -4.12 13.61
CA ALA A 178 -4.63 -4.75 14.56
C ALA A 178 -4.39 -6.26 14.67
N TYR A 179 -3.94 -6.93 13.61
CA TYR A 179 -3.54 -8.32 13.74
C TYR A 179 -2.31 -8.47 14.65
N GLU A 180 -1.31 -7.60 14.51
CA GLU A 180 -0.13 -7.57 15.39
C GLU A 180 -0.49 -7.23 16.84
N HIS A 181 -1.37 -6.26 17.08
CA HIS A 181 -1.84 -5.99 18.44
C HIS A 181 -2.54 -7.21 19.07
N LEU A 182 -3.32 -7.98 18.30
CA LEU A 182 -3.96 -9.19 18.80
C LEU A 182 -2.92 -10.25 19.18
N ILE A 183 -1.91 -10.47 18.33
CA ILE A 183 -0.78 -11.35 18.64
C ILE A 183 -0.10 -10.87 19.93
N ASN A 184 0.22 -9.58 20.03
CA ASN A 184 0.87 -9.00 21.20
C ASN A 184 0.04 -9.13 22.47
N MET A 185 -1.29 -9.00 22.40
CA MET A 185 -2.19 -9.27 23.53
C MET A 185 -2.05 -10.72 23.99
N LEU A 186 -2.13 -11.69 23.08
CA LEU A 186 -2.02 -13.12 23.41
C LEU A 186 -0.67 -13.44 24.06
N TYR A 187 0.44 -12.94 23.50
CA TYR A 187 1.76 -13.17 24.10
C TYR A 187 1.94 -12.48 25.44
N ALA A 188 1.49 -11.22 25.59
CA ALA A 188 1.66 -10.47 26.83
C ALA A 188 0.80 -11.05 27.96
N MET A 189 -0.46 -11.37 27.68
CA MET A 189 -1.41 -11.91 28.65
C MET A 189 -1.09 -13.38 28.99
N GLY A 190 -0.60 -14.14 28.01
CA GLY A 190 -0.16 -15.53 28.16
C GLY A 190 1.29 -15.70 28.60
N LYS A 191 1.97 -14.62 29.02
CA LYS A 191 3.36 -14.65 29.53
C LYS A 191 4.36 -15.34 28.58
N GLY A 192 4.21 -15.10 27.29
CA GLY A 192 5.03 -15.69 26.23
C GLY A 192 4.41 -16.92 25.56
N ASN A 193 3.34 -17.49 26.13
CA ASN A 193 2.57 -18.57 25.51
C ASN A 193 1.22 -18.02 25.00
N PRO A 194 1.05 -17.81 23.67
CA PRO A 194 -0.18 -17.23 23.13
C PRO A 194 -1.41 -18.13 23.27
N GLN A 195 -1.25 -19.42 23.59
CA GLN A 195 -2.38 -20.31 23.91
C GLN A 195 -2.92 -20.13 25.33
N GLU A 196 -2.18 -19.45 26.20
CA GLU A 196 -2.55 -19.17 27.60
C GLU A 196 -2.99 -17.72 27.83
N GLY A 197 -3.02 -16.91 26.77
CA GLY A 197 -3.35 -15.47 26.82
C GLY A 197 -4.81 -15.12 26.56
#